data_AF-A0A3S4I019-F1
#
_entry.id   AF-A0A3S4I019-F1
#
_cell.length_a   1.000
_cell.length_b   1.000
_cell.length_c   1.000
_cell.angle_alpha   90.00
_cell.angle_beta   90.00
_cell.angle_gamma   90.00
#
_symmetry.space_group_name_H-M   'P 1'
#
loop_
_entity.id
_entity.type
_entity.pdbx_description
1 polymer ?
#
loop_
_entity_poly.entity_id
_entity_poly.type
_entity_poly.pdbx_seq_one_letter_code
_entity_poly.pdbx_strand_id
1 'polypeptide(L)'
;MPKSQSPWKTPIGDDEDSHLGDFIEDTTLELPLDSATTESLRAATHDVLAGLTAREAKVLRMRFGIDMNTDHTLEEVGKQFDVTRETYPSDRSEGAA
;
A
#
# COMPACT_ATOMS: atom_id res chain seq x y z
N MET A 1 3.21 4.14 52.79
CA MET A 1 2.53 4.34 51.49
C MET A 1 2.22 2.95 50.92
N PRO A 2 0.94 2.56 50.76
CA PRO A 2 0.61 1.25 50.22
C PRO A 2 0.98 1.17 48.73
N LYS A 3 1.45 -0.01 48.33
CA LYS A 3 2.11 -0.32 47.06
C LYS A 3 1.20 -0.02 45.86
N SER A 4 1.73 0.70 44.87
CA SER A 4 1.14 0.78 43.53
C SER A 4 1.23 -0.61 42.90
N GLN A 5 0.17 -1.39 43.06
CA GLN A 5 -0.01 -2.64 42.31
C GLN A 5 -0.42 -2.25 40.90
N SER A 6 0.37 -2.64 39.90
CA SER A 6 0.13 -2.26 38.51
C SER A 6 -1.24 -2.77 38.06
N PRO A 7 -2.04 -1.95 37.34
CA PRO A 7 -3.44 -2.25 37.02
C PRO A 7 -3.62 -3.51 36.15
N TRP A 8 -2.56 -3.99 35.51
CA TRP A 8 -2.51 -5.23 34.73
C TRP A 8 -2.87 -6.49 35.50
N LYS A 9 -2.70 -6.49 36.83
CA LYS A 9 -3.05 -7.62 37.72
C LYS A 9 -4.39 -7.45 38.43
N THR A 10 -5.21 -6.49 38.01
CA THR A 10 -6.54 -6.30 38.61
C THR A 10 -7.42 -7.46 38.16
N PRO A 11 -7.93 -8.30 39.06
CA PRO A 11 -8.88 -9.33 38.71
C PRO A 11 -10.17 -8.68 38.22
N ILE A 12 -10.71 -9.18 37.11
CA ILE A 12 -11.96 -8.70 36.52
C ILE A 12 -12.99 -9.82 36.69
N GLY A 13 -13.94 -9.63 37.62
CA GLY A 13 -14.96 -10.64 37.95
C GLY A 13 -14.56 -11.54 39.13
N ASP A 14 -15.38 -12.56 39.39
CA ASP A 14 -15.22 -13.54 40.48
C ASP A 14 -14.35 -14.75 40.08
N ASP A 15 -13.87 -14.78 38.82
CA ASP A 15 -12.94 -15.78 38.31
C ASP A 15 -11.49 -15.32 38.53
N GLU A 16 -10.75 -16.00 39.41
CA GLU A 16 -9.39 -15.62 39.82
C GLU A 16 -8.35 -15.60 38.69
N ASP A 17 -8.68 -16.16 37.52
CA ASP A 17 -7.77 -16.29 36.38
C ASP A 17 -7.98 -15.23 35.28
N SER A 18 -8.99 -14.36 35.39
CA SER A 18 -9.25 -13.31 34.39
C SER A 18 -8.65 -11.98 34.83
N HIS A 19 -7.52 -11.59 34.25
CA HIS A 19 -6.85 -10.33 34.54
C HIS A 19 -7.23 -9.24 33.53
N LEU A 20 -7.22 -7.97 33.96
CA LEU A 20 -7.53 -6.83 33.08
C LEU A 20 -6.64 -6.78 31.82
N GLY A 21 -5.43 -7.34 31.88
CA GLY A 21 -4.54 -7.49 30.73
C GLY A 21 -5.09 -8.41 29.63
N ASP A 22 -5.91 -9.40 29.98
CA ASP A 22 -6.46 -10.39 29.03
C ASP A 22 -7.60 -9.80 28.18
N PHE A 23 -8.16 -8.66 28.59
CA PHE A 23 -9.20 -7.92 27.84
C PHE A 23 -8.64 -6.79 26.97
N ILE A 24 -7.35 -6.53 27.03
CA ILE A 24 -6.71 -5.53 26.19
C ILE A 24 -6.34 -6.21 24.87
N GLU A 25 -7.22 -6.07 23.88
CA GLU A 25 -6.97 -6.48 22.52
C GLU A 25 -5.78 -5.70 21.95
N ASP A 26 -4.81 -6.40 21.38
CA ASP A 26 -3.68 -5.78 20.71
C ASP A 26 -4.11 -5.28 19.33
N THR A 27 -4.50 -4.01 19.27
CA THR A 27 -4.92 -3.35 18.03
C THR A 27 -3.75 -3.04 17.08
N THR A 28 -2.51 -3.42 17.43
CA THR A 28 -1.34 -3.21 16.57
C THR A 28 -1.01 -4.42 15.71
N LEU A 29 -1.59 -5.58 16.01
CA LEU A 29 -1.42 -6.79 15.23
C LEU A 29 -2.34 -6.78 14.00
N GLU A 30 -1.74 -6.93 12.82
CA GLU A 30 -2.50 -7.20 11.61
C GLU A 30 -3.13 -8.59 11.71
N LEU A 31 -4.45 -8.69 11.52
CA LEU A 31 -5.15 -9.96 11.59
C LEU A 31 -4.70 -10.86 10.44
N PRO A 32 -4.57 -12.18 10.64
CA PRO A 32 -4.20 -13.11 9.56
C PRO A 32 -5.12 -13.02 8.34
N LEU A 33 -6.40 -12.70 8.56
CA LEU A 33 -7.37 -12.47 7.49
C LEU A 33 -7.00 -11.22 6.68
N ASP A 34 -6.70 -10.10 7.34
CA ASP A 34 -6.33 -8.85 6.70
C ASP A 34 -5.03 -9.04 5.90
N SER A 35 -4.02 -9.67 6.50
CA SER A 35 -2.77 -10.01 5.81
C SER A 35 -3.00 -10.87 4.55
N ALA A 36 -3.88 -11.88 4.64
CA ALA A 36 -4.24 -12.69 3.48
C ALA A 36 -4.95 -11.87 2.38
N THR A 37 -5.83 -10.93 2.75
CA THR A 37 -6.47 -10.04 1.77
C THR A 37 -5.47 -9.08 1.12
N THR A 38 -4.54 -8.53 1.90
CA THR A 38 -3.47 -7.64 1.41
C THR A 38 -2.57 -8.37 0.42
N GLU A 39 -2.17 -9.62 0.72
CA GLU A 39 -1.37 -10.43 -0.19
C GLU A 39 -2.16 -10.78 -1.47
N SER A 40 -3.45 -11.13 -1.33
CA SER A 40 -4.30 -11.40 -2.49
C SER A 40 -4.47 -10.17 -3.39
N LEU A 41 -4.56 -8.98 -2.80
CA LEU A 41 -4.61 -7.72 -3.54
C LEU A 41 -3.30 -7.45 -4.27
N ARG A 42 -2.16 -7.73 -3.63
CA ARG A 42 -0.84 -7.63 -4.24
C ARG A 42 -0.70 -8.56 -5.45
N ALA A 43 -1.14 -9.80 -5.34
CA ALA A 43 -1.13 -10.74 -6.46
C ALA A 43 -2.03 -10.26 -7.62
N ALA A 44 -3.25 -9.82 -7.32
CA ALA A 44 -4.17 -9.32 -8.35
C ALA A 44 -3.62 -8.08 -9.08
N THR A 45 -3.01 -7.14 -8.36
CA THR A 45 -2.38 -5.97 -8.98
C THR A 45 -1.19 -6.37 -9.84
N HIS A 46 -0.40 -7.36 -9.42
CA HIS A 46 0.70 -7.90 -10.22
C HIS A 46 0.21 -8.52 -11.53
N ASP A 47 -0.86 -9.30 -11.51
CA ASP A 47 -1.46 -9.91 -12.70
C ASP A 47 -1.97 -8.86 -13.70
N VAL A 48 -2.63 -7.82 -13.20
CA VAL A 48 -3.08 -6.69 -14.04
C VAL A 48 -1.88 -5.96 -14.66
N LEU A 49 -0.82 -5.72 -13.88
CA LEU A 49 0.41 -5.09 -14.38
C LEU A 49 1.14 -5.98 -15.40
N ALA A 50 1.04 -7.30 -15.30
CA ALA A 50 1.62 -8.24 -16.26
C ALA A 50 0.91 -8.21 -17.62
N GLY A 51 -0.36 -7.78 -17.66
CA GLY A 51 -1.11 -7.57 -18.90
C GLY A 51 -0.79 -6.26 -19.64
N LEU A 52 -0.06 -5.34 -19.01
CA LEU A 52 0.33 -4.06 -19.60
C LEU A 52 1.67 -4.14 -20.33
N THR A 53 1.97 -3.14 -21.17
CA THR A 53 3.31 -3.05 -21.78
C THR A 53 4.37 -2.81 -20.70
N ALA A 54 5.60 -3.26 -20.94
CA ALA A 54 6.71 -3.08 -20.00
C ALA A 54 6.92 -1.61 -19.57
N ARG A 55 6.60 -0.66 -20.46
CA ARG A 55 6.64 0.78 -20.20
C ARG A 55 5.53 1.21 -19.25
N GLU A 56 4.29 0.85 -19.52
CA GLU A 56 3.14 1.19 -18.68
C GLU A 56 3.22 0.55 -17.29
N ALA A 57 3.57 -0.73 -17.23
CA ALA A 57 3.73 -1.46 -15.98
C ALA A 57 4.80 -0.81 -15.10
N LYS A 58 5.94 -0.40 -15.69
CA LYS A 58 7.03 0.25 -14.96
C LYS A 58 6.66 1.68 -14.54
N VAL A 59 5.92 2.44 -15.35
CA VAL A 59 5.37 3.75 -14.95
C VAL A 59 4.44 3.61 -13.73
N LEU A 60 3.53 2.64 -13.74
CA LEU A 60 2.60 2.41 -12.64
C LEU A 60 3.32 1.94 -11.37
N ARG A 61 4.26 1.00 -11.50
CA ARG A 61 5.08 0.52 -10.38
C ARG A 61 5.85 1.66 -9.72
N MET A 62 6.48 2.52 -10.52
CA MET A 62 7.19 3.69 -9.99
C MET A 62 6.26 4.72 -9.36
N ARG A 63 5.12 5.01 -9.98
CA ARG A 63 4.20 6.03 -9.48
C ARG A 63 3.52 5.62 -8.17
N PHE A 64 3.19 4.35 -8.02
CA PHE A 64 2.47 3.83 -6.85
C PHE A 64 3.37 3.09 -5.85
N GLY A 65 4.69 3.04 -6.10
CA GLY A 65 5.64 2.32 -5.24
C GLY A 65 5.43 0.80 -5.23
N ILE A 66 4.78 0.22 -6.25
CA ILE A 66 4.50 -1.24 -6.29
C ILE A 66 5.82 -1.98 -6.55
N ASP A 67 6.20 -2.83 -5.61
CA ASP A 67 7.51 -3.51 -5.57
C ASP A 67 8.71 -2.54 -5.50
N MET A 68 8.49 -1.32 -4.99
CA MET A 68 9.51 -0.30 -4.81
C MET A 68 9.48 0.25 -3.39
N ASN A 69 10.61 0.80 -2.95
CA ASN A 69 10.75 1.34 -1.59
C ASN A 69 10.08 2.72 -1.42
N THR A 70 9.83 3.43 -2.52
CA THR A 70 9.31 4.80 -2.55
C THR A 70 8.46 5.00 -3.79
N ASP A 71 7.42 5.82 -3.66
CA ASP A 71 6.68 6.38 -4.78
C ASP A 71 7.48 7.47 -5.48
N HIS A 72 7.29 7.60 -6.79
CA HIS A 72 7.93 8.61 -7.62
C HIS A 72 6.90 9.53 -8.25
N THR A 73 7.26 10.81 -8.37
CA THR A 73 6.39 11.78 -9.02
C THR A 73 6.30 11.52 -10.53
N LEU A 74 5.23 11.99 -11.17
CA LEU A 74 5.09 11.90 -12.63
C LEU A 74 6.27 12.55 -13.39
N GLU A 75 6.89 13.56 -12.81
CA GLU A 75 8.03 14.27 -13.38
C GLU A 75 9.30 13.40 -13.33
N GLU A 76 9.54 12.73 -12.20
CA GLU A 76 10.65 11.78 -12.04
C GLU A 76 10.49 10.57 -12.95
N VAL A 77 9.28 10.02 -13.03
CA VAL A 77 8.96 8.93 -13.96
C VAL A 77 9.14 9.41 -15.41
N GLY A 78 8.58 10.57 -15.77
CA GLY A 78 8.70 11.14 -17.11
C GLY A 78 10.16 11.35 -17.55
N LYS A 79 11.03 11.79 -16.64
CA LYS A 79 12.47 11.96 -16.88
C LYS A 79 13.20 10.64 -17.15
N GLN A 80 12.82 9.53 -16.50
CA GLN A 80 13.44 8.22 -16.72
C GLN A 80 12.99 7.54 -18.02
N PHE A 81 11.78 7.87 -18.50
CA PHE A 81 11.21 7.32 -19.73
C PHE A 81 11.39 8.22 -20.95
N ASP A 82 12.20 9.27 -20.81
CA ASP A 82 12.45 10.32 -21.80
C ASP A 82 11.15 10.87 -22.42
N VAL A 83 10.10 10.93 -21.58
CA VAL A 83 8.81 11.50 -21.97
C VAL A 83 8.95 13.00 -21.80
N THR A 84 9.57 13.63 -22.79
CA THR A 84 9.25 15.03 -23.04
C THR A 84 7.75 15.07 -23.32
N ARG A 85 7.04 16.09 -22.82
CA ARG A 85 5.63 16.31 -23.15
C ARG A 85 5.52 16.52 -24.67
N GLU A 86 5.55 15.46 -25.48
CA GLU A 86 5.21 15.57 -26.89
C GLU A 86 3.69 15.61 -26.99
N THR A 87 3.20 16.85 -27.05
CA THR A 87 1.97 17.21 -27.74
C THR A 87 1.98 16.51 -29.09
N TYR A 88 1.04 15.58 -29.32
CA TYR A 88 0.82 14.97 -30.62
C TYR A 88 0.93 16.04 -31.72
N PRO A 89 1.83 15.88 -32.71
CA PRO A 89 1.73 16.65 -33.93
C PRO A 89 0.47 16.13 -34.63
N SER A 90 -0.66 16.78 -34.39
CA SER A 90 -1.82 16.70 -35.28
C SER A 90 -1.48 17.45 -36.56
N ASP A 91 -0.53 16.91 -37.32
CA ASP A 91 -0.33 17.30 -38.71
C ASP A 91 -1.12 16.29 -39.56
N ARG A 92 -2.33 16.69 -39.94
CA ARG A 92 -3.04 16.06 -41.04
C ARG A 92 -3.36 17.16 -42.05
N SER A 93 -2.40 17.36 -42.95
CA SER A 93 -2.58 17.60 -44.38
C SER A 93 -3.99 18.02 -44.84
N GLU A 94 -4.13 19.24 -45.32
CA GLU A 94 -4.92 19.47 -46.54
C GLU A 94 -4.36 20.68 -47.29
N GLY A 95 -3.45 20.39 -48.23
CA GLY A 95 -3.24 21.22 -49.39
C GLY A 95 -4.16 20.74 -50.51
N ALA A 96 -5.06 21.61 -50.94
CA ALA A 96 -5.69 21.63 -52.26
C ALA A 96 -6.10 23.10 -52.49
N ALA A 97 -5.32 23.82 -53.30
CA ALA A 97 -5.64 24.12 -54.70
C ALA A 97 -6.67 25.26 -54.82
#